data_AF-A0A2W4ZDZ4-F1
#
_entry.id   AF-A0A2W4ZDZ4-F1
#
_cell.length_a   1.000
_cell.length_b   1.000
_cell.length_c   1.000
_cell.angle_alpha   90.00
_cell.angle_beta   90.00
_cell.angle_gamma   90.00
#
_symmetry.space_group_name_H-M   'P 1'
#
loop_
_entity.id
_entity.type
_entity.pdbx_description
1 polymer ?
#
loop_
_entity_poly.entity_id
_entity_poly.type
_entity_poly.pdbx_seq_one_letter_code
_entity_poly.pdbx_strand_id
1 'polypeptide(L)'
;MLGLAIHTSSPQLGLMLQSVPGHEAIIRHQVWNLGREVSSQFHAKLMEFIQPYDWKDLSFVAVANGPGGFTGTRIGVVAARTLAQQLEIPLFGVSSLAAIAAQSIAS
;
A
#
# COMPACT_ATOMS: atom_id res chain seq x y z
N MET A 1 -2.86 -1.32 16.40
CA MET A 1 -3.14 -0.32 15.34
C MET A 1 -2.10 -0.46 14.24
N LEU A 2 -2.56 -0.53 12.98
CA LEU A 2 -1.73 -0.86 11.80
C LEU A 2 -1.79 0.23 10.73
N GLY A 3 -0.72 0.38 9.96
CA GLY A 3 -0.66 1.18 8.74
C GLY A 3 -0.50 0.30 7.52
N LEU A 4 -1.31 0.52 6.48
CA LEU A 4 -1.21 -0.18 5.20
C LEU A 4 -0.61 0.73 4.13
N ALA A 5 0.46 0.31 3.46
CA ALA A 5 1.02 1.00 2.30
C ALA A 5 0.84 0.19 1.01
N ILE A 6 0.42 0.87 -0.07
CA ILE A 6 0.11 0.27 -1.37
C ILE A 6 0.97 0.91 -2.46
N HIS A 7 1.71 0.08 -3.20
CA HIS A 7 2.53 0.50 -4.34
C HIS A 7 2.13 -0.25 -5.61
N THR A 8 1.68 0.50 -6.62
CA THR A 8 1.22 -0.03 -7.93
C THR A 8 1.72 0.81 -9.11
N SER A 9 2.68 1.71 -8.89
CA SER A 9 3.19 2.60 -9.94
C SER A 9 4.19 1.93 -10.89
N SER A 10 4.47 0.63 -10.71
CA SER A 10 5.30 -0.21 -11.58
C SER A 10 4.53 -1.48 -11.98
N PRO A 11 5.10 -2.38 -12.79
CA PRO A 11 4.51 -3.69 -13.08
C PRO A 11 4.42 -4.62 -11.85
N GLN A 12 4.89 -4.16 -10.69
CA GLN A 12 4.82 -4.88 -9.44
C GLN A 12 3.70 -4.33 -8.56
N LEU A 13 3.01 -5.23 -7.86
CA LEU A 13 2.19 -4.87 -6.71
C LEU A 13 3.04 -5.03 -5.45
N GLY A 14 3.26 -3.96 -4.72
CA GLY A 14 3.88 -3.97 -3.39
C GLY A 14 2.85 -3.61 -2.33
N LEU A 15 2.78 -4.41 -1.26
CA LEU A 15 1.98 -4.12 -0.08
C LEU A 15 2.87 -4.17 1.16
N MET A 16 2.60 -3.29 2.12
CA MET A 16 3.28 -3.27 3.42
C MET A 16 2.27 -3.00 4.53
N LEU A 17 2.43 -3.71 5.64
CA LEU A 17 1.69 -3.55 6.87
C LEU A 17 2.68 -3.30 8.00
N GLN A 18 2.47 -2.24 8.78
CA GLN A 18 3.34 -1.90 9.90
C GLN A 18 2.53 -1.54 11.14
N SER A 19 2.98 -1.91 12.33
CA SER A 19 2.37 -1.43 13.56
C SER A 19 2.74 0.03 13.85
N VAL A 20 1.77 0.77 14.39
CA VAL A 20 1.98 2.14 14.88
C VAL A 20 2.84 2.07 16.16
N PRO A 21 3.78 3.02 16.39
CA PRO A 21 4.58 3.08 17.62
C PRO A 21 3.74 2.89 18.89
N GLY A 22 4.30 2.18 19.87
CA GLY A 22 3.61 1.84 21.12
C GLY A 22 2.79 0.55 21.09
N HIS A 23 2.83 -0.19 19.97
CA HIS A 23 2.25 -1.55 19.85
C HIS A 23 3.36 -2.57 19.57
N GLU A 24 3.02 -3.86 19.65
CA GLU A 24 3.91 -4.95 19.22
C GLU A 24 4.45 -4.68 17.82
N ALA A 25 5.76 -4.86 17.63
CA ALA A 25 6.43 -4.53 16.38
C ALA A 25 6.02 -5.53 15.29
N ILE A 26 5.15 -5.09 14.38
CA ILE A 26 4.74 -5.84 13.20
C ILE A 26 5.28 -5.10 11.99
N ILE A 27 6.06 -5.80 11.17
CA ILE A 27 6.51 -5.31 9.86
C ILE A 27 6.34 -6.47 8.88
N ARG A 28 5.35 -6.35 7.98
CA ARG A 28 5.12 -7.29 6.89
C ARG A 28 5.16 -6.53 5.59
N HIS A 29 5.87 -7.03 4.60
CA HIS A 29 5.77 -6.52 3.23
C HIS A 29 5.84 -7.67 2.25
N GLN A 30 5.20 -7.51 1.10
CA GLN A 30 5.26 -8.48 0.02
C GLN A 30 5.17 -7.77 -1.32
N VAL A 31 5.92 -8.27 -2.29
CA VAL A 31 5.96 -7.74 -3.66
C VAL A 31 5.69 -8.88 -4.64
N TRP A 32 4.77 -8.66 -5.56
CA TRP A 32 4.48 -9.58 -6.66
C TRP A 32 4.81 -8.92 -8.00
N ASN A 33 5.48 -9.64 -8.88
CA ASN A 33 5.69 -9.22 -10.25
C ASN A 33 4.52 -9.71 -11.12
N LEU A 34 3.55 -8.83 -11.36
CA LEU A 34 2.28 -9.18 -12.01
C LEU A 34 2.22 -8.69 -13.46
N GLY A 35 3.10 -7.78 -13.86
CA GLY A 35 3.10 -7.27 -15.23
C GLY A 35 1.82 -6.50 -15.53
N ARG A 36 1.07 -6.98 -16.53
CA ARG A 36 -0.23 -6.41 -16.93
C ARG A 36 -1.38 -6.88 -16.05
N GLU A 37 -1.18 -7.89 -15.21
CA GLU A 37 -2.20 -8.50 -14.35
C GLU A 37 -2.38 -7.78 -13.01
N VAL A 38 -1.72 -6.63 -12.78
CA VAL A 38 -1.90 -5.85 -11.55
C VAL A 38 -3.38 -5.56 -11.31
N SER A 39 -4.13 -5.17 -12.35
CA SER A 39 -5.55 -4.85 -12.19
C SER A 39 -6.42 -6.04 -11.82
N SER A 40 -6.20 -7.20 -12.45
CA SER A 40 -7.01 -8.41 -12.25
C SER A 40 -6.69 -9.08 -10.91
N GLN A 41 -5.44 -9.02 -10.46
CA GLN A 41 -4.97 -9.71 -9.26
C GLN A 41 -4.94 -8.82 -8.00
N PHE A 42 -5.07 -7.49 -8.13
CA PHE A 42 -4.94 -6.55 -7.01
C PHE A 42 -5.81 -6.93 -5.81
N HIS A 43 -7.10 -7.11 -6.05
CA HIS A 43 -8.06 -7.37 -4.99
C HIS A 43 -7.76 -8.70 -4.28
N ALA A 44 -7.51 -9.77 -5.05
CA ALA A 44 -7.20 -11.09 -4.51
C ALA A 44 -5.93 -11.05 -3.64
N LYS A 45 -4.87 -10.39 -4.11
CA LYS A 45 -3.61 -10.26 -3.35
C LYS A 45 -3.74 -9.37 -2.11
N LEU A 46 -4.54 -8.32 -2.18
CA LEU A 46 -4.82 -7.48 -1.02
C LEU A 46 -5.59 -8.25 0.07
N MET A 47 -6.61 -9.03 -0.33
CA MET A 47 -7.39 -9.87 0.60
C MET A 47 -6.56 -10.99 1.22
N GLU A 48 -5.67 -11.61 0.45
CA GLU A 48 -4.72 -12.62 0.95
C GLU A 48 -3.73 -11.99 1.95
N PHE A 49 -3.20 -10.81 1.62
CA PHE A 49 -2.16 -10.14 2.40
C PHE A 49 -2.65 -9.60 3.76
N ILE A 50 -3.88 -9.09 3.83
CA ILE A 50 -4.41 -8.46 5.06
C ILE A 50 -4.60 -9.48 6.19
N GLN A 51 -4.79 -10.76 5.87
CA GLN A 51 -5.01 -11.81 6.86
C GLN A 51 -3.78 -12.00 7.77
N PRO A 52 -3.98 -12.24 9.09
CA PRO A 52 -5.26 -12.50 9.77
C PRO A 52 -5.92 -11.23 10.36
N TYR A 53 -5.51 -10.04 9.95
CA TYR A 53 -6.00 -8.78 10.53
C TYR A 53 -7.32 -8.34 9.90
N ASP A 54 -8.09 -7.59 10.68
CA ASP A 54 -9.32 -6.96 10.20
C ASP A 54 -9.04 -5.57 9.63
N TRP A 55 -9.87 -5.14 8.68
CA TRP A 55 -9.79 -3.79 8.12
C TRP A 55 -9.89 -2.68 9.18
N LYS A 56 -10.59 -2.95 10.29
CA LYS A 56 -10.75 -2.03 11.42
C LYS A 56 -9.48 -1.85 12.24
N ASP A 57 -8.49 -2.73 12.10
CA ASP A 57 -7.20 -2.59 12.79
C ASP A 57 -6.31 -1.51 12.13
N LEU A 58 -6.66 -1.10 10.91
CA LEU A 58 -5.97 -0.04 10.18
C LEU A 58 -6.29 1.32 10.78
N SER A 59 -5.24 2.11 11.00
CA SER A 59 -5.32 3.49 11.49
C SER A 59 -4.94 4.52 10.43
N PHE A 60 -4.29 4.08 9.35
CA PHE A 60 -4.06 4.89 8.16
C PHE A 60 -3.77 4.03 6.93
N VAL A 61 -3.94 4.63 5.75
CA VAL A 61 -3.51 4.06 4.48
C VAL A 61 -2.51 5.01 3.80
N ALA A 62 -1.46 4.46 3.21
CA ALA A 62 -0.52 5.18 2.36
C ALA A 62 -0.55 4.58 0.95
N VAL A 63 -0.39 5.42 -0.07
CA VAL A 63 -0.39 4.97 -1.46
C VAL A 63 0.64 5.72 -2.30
N ALA A 64 1.35 4.98 -3.15
CA ALA A 64 2.22 5.55 -4.15
C ALA A 64 1.41 6.27 -5.23
N ASN A 65 1.58 7.58 -5.39
CA ASN A 65 0.86 8.40 -6.38
C ASN A 65 1.69 8.73 -7.64
N GLY A 66 2.89 8.13 -7.77
CA GLY A 66 3.76 8.25 -8.94
C GLY A 66 4.97 9.18 -8.74
N PRO A 67 5.74 9.47 -9.81
CA PRO A 67 5.50 9.07 -11.21
C PRO A 67 5.64 7.55 -11.46
N GLY A 68 4.93 7.04 -12.47
CA GLY A 68 4.89 5.61 -12.82
C GLY A 68 3.78 5.25 -13.81
N GLY A 69 3.48 3.97 -13.96
CA GLY A 69 2.47 3.46 -14.90
C GLY A 69 1.07 3.99 -14.60
N PHE A 70 0.48 4.74 -15.53
CA PHE A 70 -0.81 5.43 -15.38
C PHE A 70 -1.95 4.54 -14.87
N THR A 71 -2.12 3.36 -15.47
CA THR A 71 -3.17 2.40 -15.09
C THR A 71 -2.96 1.86 -13.69
N GLY A 72 -1.73 1.42 -13.37
CA GLY A 72 -1.38 0.88 -12.06
C GLY A 72 -1.58 1.89 -10.94
N THR A 73 -1.05 3.11 -11.11
CA THR A 73 -1.20 4.20 -10.13
C THR A 73 -2.67 4.52 -9.84
N ARG A 74 -3.54 4.56 -10.86
CA ARG A 74 -4.97 4.81 -10.64
C ARG A 74 -5.63 3.71 -9.82
N ILE A 75 -5.31 2.44 -10.07
CA ILE A 75 -5.87 1.31 -9.31
C ILE A 75 -5.51 1.45 -7.83
N GLY A 76 -4.23 1.65 -7.52
CA GLY A 76 -3.78 1.81 -6.13
C GLY A 76 -4.45 3.01 -5.45
N VAL A 77 -4.46 4.18 -6.10
CA VAL A 77 -5.02 5.41 -5.52
C VAL A 77 -6.53 5.30 -5.28
N VAL A 78 -7.28 4.70 -6.22
CA VAL A 78 -8.73 4.48 -6.05
C VAL A 78 -8.98 3.51 -4.91
N ALA A 79 -8.27 2.37 -4.86
CA ALA A 79 -8.44 1.40 -3.79
C ALA A 79 -8.12 1.98 -2.41
N ALA A 80 -6.99 2.67 -2.28
CA ALA A 80 -6.56 3.31 -1.04
C ALA A 80 -7.55 4.38 -0.57
N ARG A 81 -8.07 5.20 -1.51
CA ARG A 81 -9.10 6.20 -1.24
C ARG A 81 -10.40 5.57 -0.77
N THR A 82 -10.90 4.56 -1.48
CA THR A 82 -12.12 3.87 -1.10
C THR A 82 -11.98 3.27 0.30
N LEU A 83 -10.87 2.59 0.57
CA LEU A 83 -10.62 1.97 1.87
C LEU A 83 -10.55 3.00 3.00
N ALA A 84 -9.78 4.07 2.81
CA ALA A 84 -9.64 5.14 3.80
C ALA A 84 -10.98 5.85 4.08
N GLN A 85 -11.80 6.08 3.04
CA GLN A 85 -13.13 6.67 3.19
C GLN A 85 -14.11 5.76 3.92
N GLN A 86 -14.12 4.46 3.61
CA GLN A 86 -15.01 3.50 4.27
C GLN A 86 -14.67 3.27 5.75
N LEU A 87 -13.39 3.39 6.11
CA LEU A 87 -12.91 3.23 7.47
C LEU A 87 -12.79 4.55 8.24
N GLU A 88 -13.04 5.69 7.58
CA GLU A 88 -12.88 7.04 8.14
C GLU A 88 -11.47 7.29 8.71
N ILE A 89 -10.43 6.76 8.04
CA ILE A 89 -9.03 6.87 8.45
C ILE A 89 -8.23 7.77 7.48
N PRO A 90 -7.12 8.38 7.94
CA PRO A 90 -6.27 9.21 7.09
C PRO A 90 -5.66 8.43 5.91
N LEU A 91 -5.58 9.12 4.77
CA LEU A 91 -4.91 8.66 3.54
C LEU A 91 -3.70 9.55 3.23
N PHE A 92 -2.54 8.94 3.04
CA PHE A 92 -1.30 9.62 2.66
C PHE A 92 -0.89 9.26 1.23
N GLY A 93 -0.78 10.27 0.37
CA GLY A 93 -0.18 10.11 -0.96
C GLY A 93 1.33 10.28 -0.90
N VAL A 94 2.08 9.26 -1.31
CA VAL A 94 3.55 9.29 -1.30
C VAL A 94 4.07 9.28 -2.73
N SER A 95 4.97 10.20 -3.06
CA SER A 95 5.64 10.16 -4.36
C SER A 95 6.60 8.98 -4.42
N SER A 96 6.52 8.18 -5.48
CA SER A 96 7.40 7.02 -5.67
C SER A 96 8.88 7.43 -5.71
N LEU A 97 9.20 8.58 -6.33
CA LEU A 97 10.58 9.10 -6.34
C LEU A 97 11.04 9.55 -4.95
N ALA A 98 10.16 10.22 -4.19
CA ALA A 98 10.49 10.61 -2.82
C ALA A 98 10.71 9.39 -1.92
N ALA A 99 9.94 8.32 -2.11
CA ALA A 99 10.12 7.06 -1.39
C ALA A 99 11.46 6.39 -1.73
N ILE A 100 11.86 6.36 -3.00
CA ILE A 100 13.17 5.85 -3.43
C ILE A 100 14.31 6.68 -2.82
N ALA A 101 14.20 8.02 -2.88
CA ALA A 101 15.21 8.91 -2.30
C ALA A 101 15.35 8.71 -0.78
N ALA A 102 14.24 8.57 -0.06
CA ALA A 102 14.24 8.29 1.37
C ALA A 102 14.93 6.95 1.69
N GLN A 103 14.72 5.92 0.86
CA GLN A 103 15.41 4.64 1.01
C GLN A 103 16.92 4.77 0.82
N SER A 104 17.38 5.56 -0.16
CA SER A 104 18.81 5.81 -0.37
C SER A 104 19.48 6.58 0.78
N ILE A 105 18.74 7.46 1.47
CA ILE A 105 19.27 8.24 2.60
C ILE A 105 19.28 7.41 3.90
N ALA A 106 18.38 6.43 4.04
CA ALA A 106 18.28 5.56 5.20
C ALA A 106 19.24 4.34 5.14
N SER A 107 20.10 4.27 4.11
CA SER A 107 21.08 3.19 3.88
C SER A 107 22.42 3.48 4.54
#